data_AF-A0AAN1CTR8-F1
#
_entry.id   AF-A0AAN1CTR8-F1
#
_cell.length_a   1.000
_cell.length_b   1.000
_cell.length_c   1.000
_cell.angle_alpha   90.00
_cell.angle_beta   90.00
_cell.angle_gamma   90.00
#
_symmetry.space_group_name_H-M   'P 1'
#
loop_
_entity.id
_entity.type
_entity.pdbx_description
1 polymer ?
#
loop_
_entity_poly.entity_id
_entity_poly.type
_entity_poly.pdbx_seq_one_letter_code
_entity_poly.pdbx_strand_id
1 'polypeptide(L)' 'MQTLIAYMNGELVGILEKHKNGAHTFQYDKSWITNTHTRPLSLSLKLQIPPITSDAVVNYSATA' A
#
# COMPACT_ATOMS: atom_id res chain seq x y z
N MET A 1 16.99 -0.81 1.06
CA MET A 1 15.57 -0.54 0.76
C MET A 1 15.06 -1.82 0.14
N GLN A 2 13.97 -2.35 0.67
CA GLN A 2 13.32 -3.54 0.12
C GLN A 2 11.93 -3.13 -0.33
N THR A 3 11.48 -3.70 -1.44
CA THR A 3 10.24 -3.33 -2.09
C THR A 3 9.41 -4.58 -2.32
N LEU A 4 8.12 -4.50 -2.02
CA LEU A 4 7.13 -5.51 -2.33
C LEU A 4 6.04 -4.88 -3.18
N ILE A 5 5.77 -5.50 -4.33
CA ILE A 5 4.74 -5.04 -5.27
C ILE A 5 3.44 -5.76 -4.91
N ALA A 6 2.42 -5.00 -4.53
CA ALA A 6 1.13 -5.53 -4.13
C ALA A 6 0.21 -5.68 -5.35
N TYR A 7 -0.22 -6.90 -5.62
CA TYR A 7 -1.24 -7.22 -6.62
C TYR A 7 -2.49 -7.75 -5.93
N MET A 8 -3.65 -7.51 -6.54
CA MET A 8 -4.92 -8.08 -6.12
C MET A 8 -5.65 -8.59 -7.36
N ASN A 9 -5.83 -9.91 -7.42
CA ASN A 9 -6.48 -10.58 -8.55
C ASN A 9 -5.88 -10.22 -9.93
N GLY A 10 -4.56 -10.02 -10.00
CA GLY A 10 -3.85 -9.68 -11.23
C GLY A 10 -3.75 -8.18 -11.53
N GLU A 11 -4.39 -7.31 -10.75
CA GLU A 11 -4.26 -5.85 -10.89
C GLU A 11 -3.21 -5.29 -9.92
N LEU A 12 -2.39 -4.36 -10.39
CA LEU A 12 -1.40 -3.66 -9.57
C LEU A 12 -2.14 -2.72 -8.61
N VAL A 13 -2.01 -2.98 -7.31
CA VAL A 13 -2.64 -2.15 -6.26
C VAL A 13 -1.71 -1.05 -5.79
N GLY A 14 -0.43 -1.36 -5.64
CA GLY A 14 0.54 -0.42 -5.08
C GLY A 14 1.85 -1.08 -4.69
N ILE A 15 2.66 -0.33 -3.96
CA ILE A 15 4.02 -0.71 -3.57
C ILE A 15 4.19 -0.49 -2.07
N LEU A 16 4.66 -1.52 -1.37
CA LEU A 16 5.14 -1.44 -0.01
C LEU A 16 6.66 -1.30 -0.03
N GLU A 17 7.18 -0.28 0.64
CA GLU A 17 8.62 -0.05 0.79
C GLU A 17 9.03 -0.14 2.26
N LYS A 18 10.10 -0.89 2.50
CA LYS A 18 10.81 -0.93 3.78
C LYS A 18 12.09 -0.11 3.69
N HIS A 19 12.12 0.98 4.44
CA HIS A 19 13.24 1.90 4.54
C HIS A 19 14.35 1.32 5.42
N LYS A 20 15.58 1.84 5.26
CA LYS A 20 16.75 1.37 6.03
C LYS A 20 16.61 1.58 7.55
N ASN A 21 15.85 2.59 7.95
CA ASN A 21 15.56 2.91 9.35
C ASN A 21 14.40 2.07 9.94
N GLY A 22 13.86 1.11 9.19
CA GLY A 22 12.74 0.27 9.62
C GLY A 22 11.35 0.86 9.38
N ALA A 23 11.24 2.10 8.91
CA ALA A 23 9.96 2.68 8.52
C ALA A 23 9.37 1.93 7.31
N HIS A 24 8.05 1.78 7.30
CA HIS A 24 7.32 1.21 6.16
C HIS A 24 6.43 2.27 5.55
N THR A 25 6.39 2.30 4.23
CA THR A 25 5.49 3.18 3.48
C THR A 25 4.73 2.39 2.45
N PHE A 26 3.46 2.71 2.27
CA PHE A 26 2.63 2.11 1.23
C PHE A 26 2.11 3.18 0.27
N GLN A 27 2.33 2.99 -1.02
CA GLN A 27 1.79 3.87 -2.05
C GLN A 27 0.88 3.08 -2.97
N TYR A 28 -0.39 3.50 -3.06
CA TYR A 28 -1.30 2.98 -4.07
C TYR A 28 -0.87 3.40 -5.46
N ASP A 29 -1.03 2.50 -6.43
CA ASP A 29 -0.86 2.83 -7.83
C ASP A 29 -1.99 3.77 -8.28
N LYS A 30 -1.67 4.70 -9.18
CA LYS A 30 -2.67 5.66 -9.69
C LYS A 30 -3.79 4.95 -10.44
N SER A 31 -3.45 3.91 -11.22
CA SER A 31 -4.44 3.15 -11.99
C SER A 31 -5.42 2.42 -11.06
N TRP A 32 -4.94 1.91 -9.93
CA TRP A 32 -5.80 1.30 -8.90
C TRP A 32 -6.79 2.31 -8.33
N ILE A 33 -6.34 3.52 -7.96
CA ILE A 33 -7.22 4.55 -7.38
C ILE A 33 -8.30 4.99 -8.37
N THR A 34 -7.98 5.05 -9.66
CA THR A 34 -8.93 5.47 -10.70
C THR A 34 -9.81 4.35 -11.23
N ASN A 35 -9.58 3.10 -10.83
CA ASN A 35 -10.38 1.95 -11.25
C ASN A 35 -11.79 2.02 -10.64
N THR A 36 -12.82 1.69 -11.42
CA THR A 36 -14.22 1.63 -10.95
C THR A 36 -14.45 0.57 -9.86
N HIS A 37 -13.61 -0.47 -9.81
CA HIS A 37 -13.67 -1.55 -8.82
C HIS A 37 -12.68 -1.36 -7.67
N THR A 38 -12.11 -0.16 -7.53
CA THR A 38 -11.11 0.14 -6.52
C THR A 38 -11.65 -0.03 -5.11
N ARG A 39 -10.76 -0.44 -4.21
CA ARG A 39 -11.00 -0.49 -2.77
C ARG A 39 -9.68 -0.38 -2.02
N PRO A 40 -9.69 0.17 -0.80
CA PRO A 40 -8.49 0.15 0.03
C PRO A 40 -8.14 -1.29 0.45
N LEU A 41 -6.86 -1.55 0.69
CA LEU A 41 -6.37 -2.82 1.26
C LEU A 41 -6.90 -3.07 2.68
N SER A 42 -7.08 -1.98 3.44
CA SER A 42 -7.65 -1.97 4.77
C SER A 42 -8.34 -0.63 5.00
N LEU A 43 -9.39 -0.58 5.82
CA LEU A 43 -10.05 0.68 6.18
C LEU A 43 -9.08 1.66 6.89
N SER A 44 -8.02 1.15 7.51
CA SER A 44 -6.94 1.95 8.11
C SER A 44 -5.93 2.48 7.08
N LEU A 45 -5.95 1.97 5.85
CA LEU A 45 -5.11 2.37 4.72
C LEU A 45 -5.95 3.04 3.64
N LYS A 46 -6.48 4.24 3.95
CA LYS A 46 -7.37 5.00 3.06
C LYS A 46 -6.76 5.20 1.67
N LEU A 47 -7.61 5.16 0.64
CA LEU A 47 -7.19 5.47 -0.74
C LEU A 47 -6.70 6.92 -0.81
N GLN A 48 -5.46 7.09 -1.26
CA GLN A 48 -4.82 8.39 -1.44
C GLN A 48 -3.64 8.29 -2.40
N ILE A 49 -3.34 9.39 -3.10
CA ILE A 49 -2.21 9.46 -4.04
C ILE A 49 -0.85 9.55 -3.33
N PRO A 50 -0.69 10.34 -2.24
CA PRO A 50 0.57 10.38 -1.51
C PRO A 50 0.84 9.07 -0.75
N PRO A 51 2.11 8.69 -0.54
CA PRO A 51 2.46 7.54 0.29
C PRO A 51 1.86 7.63 1.69
N ILE A 52 1.37 6.50 2.20
CA ILE A 52 0.93 6.34 3.58
C ILE A 52 2.17 5.98 4.40
N THR A 53 2.43 6.75 5.46
CA THR A 53 3.60 6.62 6.34
C THR A 53 3.25 6.29 7.79
N SER A 54 1.96 6.08 8.09
CA SER A 54 1.49 5.79 9.44
C SER A 54 1.78 4.35 9.87
N ASP A 55 1.77 4.10 11.18
CA ASP A 55 1.95 2.76 11.76
C ASP A 55 0.93 1.72 11.26
N ALA A 56 -0.20 2.18 10.71
CA ALA A 56 -1.19 1.31 10.08
C ALA A 56 -0.59 0.48 8.93
N VAL A 57 0.43 1.00 8.22
CA VAL A 57 1.13 0.25 7.16
C VAL A 57 1.88 -0.93 7.76
N VAL A 58 2.63 -0.69 8.83
CA VAL A 58 3.39 -1.73 9.54
C VAL A 58 2.42 -2.79 10.08
N ASN A 59 1.36 -2.35 10.78
CA ASN A 59 0.38 -3.25 11.39
C ASN A 59 -0.33 -4.13 10.35
N TYR A 60 -0.72 -3.57 9.20
CA TYR A 60 -1.32 -4.34 8.12
C TYR A 60 -0.33 -5.35 7.53
N SER A 61 0.90 -4.92 7.21
CA SER A 61 1.91 -5.80 6.62
C SER A 61 2.40 -6.93 7.54
N ALA A 62 2.28 -6.77 8.86
CA ALA A 62 2.65 -7.80 9.83
C ALA A 62 1.56 -8.86 10.04
N THR A 63 0.34 -8.61 9.55
CA THR A 63 -0.84 -9.49 9.75
C THR A 63 -1.38 -10.10 8.46
N ALA A 64 -0.97 -9.58 7.30
CA ALA A 64 -1.26 -10.12 5.97
C ALA A 64 -0.34 -11.30 5.62
#